data_AF-A0A6P2CHZ5-F1
#
_entry.id   AF-A0A6P2CHZ5-F1
#
_cell.length_a   1.000
_cell.length_b   1.000
_cell.length_c   1.000
_cell.angle_alpha   90.00
_cell.angle_beta   90.00
_cell.angle_gamma   90.00
#
_symmetry.space_group_name_H-M   'P 1'
#
loop_
_entity.id
_entity.type
_entity.pdbx_description
1 polymer ?
#
loop_
_entity_poly.entity_id
_entity_poly.type
_entity_poly.pdbx_seq_one_letter_code
_entity_poly.pdbx_strand_id
1 'polypeptide(L)'
;MNGDGGESPPDPSQLATDLTSERGRRTATERELAVYKLAGGLEANAAALTDSRSFMDELVQLDPAASDFTEKVTEAIKGAVARNPGYGATPSGLGLNVPGAERTPSDPPTLEAQIAAATAKGDHRTVMSLKSQQLAQTSQSK
;
A
#
# COMPACT_ATOMS: atom_id res chain seq x y z
N MET A 1 -0.73 -53.42 -34.83
CA MET A 1 0.20 -53.34 -33.68
C MET A 1 0.34 -51.86 -33.35
N ASN A 2 -0.03 -51.24 -32.23
CA ASN A 2 -0.68 -51.51 -30.94
C ASN A 2 -1.24 -50.11 -30.55
N GLY A 3 -2.44 -49.89 -30.01
CA GLY A 3 -3.05 -50.55 -28.85
C GLY A 3 -2.55 -49.87 -27.56
N ASP A 4 -3.43 -49.11 -26.90
CA ASP A 4 -3.37 -48.67 -25.50
C ASP A 4 -2.62 -47.36 -25.15
N GLY A 5 -3.33 -46.23 -25.28
CA GLY A 5 -3.02 -44.98 -24.57
C GLY A 5 -3.54 -45.02 -23.14
N GLY A 6 -3.09 -45.99 -22.35
CA GLY A 6 -3.50 -46.19 -20.97
C GLY A 6 -3.10 -45.00 -20.09
N GLU A 7 -4.03 -44.07 -19.89
CA GLU A 7 -4.03 -43.16 -18.75
C GLU A 7 -4.14 -44.02 -17.48
N SER A 8 -2.99 -44.45 -16.97
CA SER A 8 -2.90 -44.98 -15.61
C SER A 8 -3.48 -43.93 -14.66
N PRO A 9 -4.38 -44.31 -13.74
CA PRO A 9 -4.93 -43.37 -12.77
C PRO A 9 -3.78 -42.68 -12.02
N PRO A 10 -3.89 -41.36 -11.76
CA PRO A 10 -2.84 -40.61 -11.10
C PRO A 10 -2.41 -41.28 -9.79
N ASP A 11 -1.09 -41.39 -9.57
CA ASP A 11 -0.55 -42.03 -8.38
C ASP A 11 -1.05 -41.32 -7.12
N PRO A 12 -1.65 -42.04 -6.15
CA PRO A 12 -2.26 -41.42 -4.97
C PRO A 12 -1.25 -40.67 -4.09
N SER A 13 0.02 -41.08 -4.12
CA SER A 13 1.10 -40.41 -3.38
C SER A 13 1.50 -39.10 -4.06
N GLN A 14 1.50 -39.07 -5.40
CA GLN A 14 1.69 -37.84 -6.16
C GLN A 14 0.55 -36.85 -5.91
N LEU A 15 -0.70 -37.32 -5.94
CA LEU A 15 -1.88 -36.50 -5.62
C LEU A 15 -1.83 -35.88 -4.21
N ALA A 16 -1.40 -36.65 -3.21
CA ALA A 16 -1.27 -36.15 -1.83
C ALA A 16 -0.19 -35.05 -1.72
N THR A 17 0.91 -35.21 -2.46
CA THR A 17 2.01 -34.25 -2.53
C THR A 17 1.57 -32.95 -3.20
N ASP A 18 0.87 -33.06 -4.33
CA ASP A 18 0.34 -31.91 -5.07
C ASP A 18 -0.69 -31.14 -4.23
N LEU A 19 -1.60 -31.86 -3.56
CA LEU A 19 -2.59 -31.25 -2.69
C LEU A 19 -1.96 -30.49 -1.53
N THR A 20 -0.88 -31.03 -0.94
CA THR A 20 -0.15 -30.35 0.14
C THR A 20 0.53 -29.09 -0.38
N SER A 21 1.14 -29.17 -1.56
CA SER A 21 1.80 -28.04 -2.21
C SER A 21 0.81 -26.91 -2.55
N GLU A 22 -0.35 -27.26 -3.11
CA GLU A 22 -1.41 -26.29 -3.46
C GLU A 22 -2.03 -25.64 -2.22
N ARG A 23 -2.25 -26.40 -1.15
CA ARG A 23 -2.68 -25.84 0.14
C ARG A 23 -1.64 -24.86 0.69
N GLY A 24 -0.36 -25.19 0.60
CA GLY A 24 0.73 -24.30 0.99
C GLY A 24 0.70 -22.99 0.20
N ARG A 25 0.62 -23.06 -1.13
CA ARG A 25 0.54 -21.87 -2.01
C ARG A 25 -0.69 -21.02 -1.67
N ARG A 26 -1.85 -21.65 -1.51
CA ARG A 26 -3.09 -20.95 -1.15
C ARG A 26 -2.97 -20.18 0.16
N THR A 27 -2.47 -20.82 1.21
CA THR A 27 -2.32 -20.16 2.52
C THR A 27 -1.33 -18.99 2.47
N ALA A 28 -0.24 -19.10 1.70
CA ALA A 28 0.69 -18.00 1.47
C ALA A 28 0.01 -16.80 0.78
N THR A 29 -0.75 -17.06 -0.29
CA THR A 29 -1.50 -16.02 -1.01
C THR A 29 -2.58 -15.37 -0.14
N GLU A 30 -3.29 -16.13 0.69
CA GLU A 30 -4.29 -15.59 1.62
C GLU A 30 -3.67 -14.61 2.63
N ARG A 31 -2.45 -14.91 3.10
CA ARG A 31 -1.70 -14.01 4.00
C ARG A 31 -1.27 -12.73 3.30
N GLU A 32 -0.68 -12.81 2.12
CA GLU A 32 -0.30 -11.63 1.35
C GLU A 32 -1.52 -10.77 1.00
N LEU A 33 -2.63 -11.38 0.59
CA LEU A 33 -3.87 -10.67 0.30
C LEU A 33 -4.40 -9.93 1.52
N ALA A 34 -4.33 -10.53 2.71
CA ALA A 34 -4.73 -9.87 3.94
C ALA A 34 -3.87 -8.63 4.22
N VAL A 35 -2.56 -8.70 3.98
CA VAL A 35 -1.66 -7.55 4.12
C VAL A 35 -2.05 -6.43 3.15
N TYR A 36 -2.26 -6.74 1.88
CA TYR A 36 -2.70 -5.74 0.88
C TYR A 36 -4.03 -5.08 1.24
N LYS A 37 -4.99 -5.84 1.80
CA LYS A 37 -6.30 -5.31 2.19
C LYS A 37 -6.23 -4.41 3.43
N LEU A 38 -5.34 -4.72 4.38
CA LEU A 38 -5.28 -4.02 5.66
C LEU A 38 -4.30 -2.84 5.66
N ALA A 39 -3.19 -2.93 4.93
CA ALA A 39 -2.13 -1.94 4.94
C ALA A 39 -2.61 -0.53 4.57
N GLY A 40 -3.53 -0.40 3.60
CA GLY A 40 -4.07 0.90 3.20
C GLY A 40 -4.80 1.64 4.32
N GLY A 41 -5.51 0.92 5.19
CA GLY A 41 -6.19 1.50 6.35
C GLY A 41 -5.26 1.82 7.52
N LEU A 42 -4.02 1.34 7.48
CA LEU A 42 -3.00 1.52 8.51
C LEU A 42 -1.89 2.49 8.06
N GLU A 43 -2.11 3.23 6.97
CA GLU A 43 -1.11 4.09 6.34
C GLU A 43 0.23 3.36 6.12
N ALA A 44 0.15 2.08 5.74
CA ALA A 44 1.30 1.21 5.52
C ALA A 44 1.48 0.89 4.02
N ASN A 45 2.72 0.70 3.60
CA ASN A 45 3.08 0.29 2.25
C ASN A 45 3.08 -1.25 2.16
N ALA A 46 1.99 -1.80 1.63
CA ALA A 46 1.83 -3.24 1.44
C ALA A 46 2.97 -3.87 0.63
N ALA A 47 3.44 -3.22 -0.43
CA ALA A 47 4.48 -3.76 -1.29
C ALA A 47 5.84 -3.85 -0.56
N ALA A 48 6.17 -2.85 0.25
CA ALA A 48 7.39 -2.88 1.06
C ALA A 48 7.31 -3.94 2.18
N LEU A 49 6.12 -4.20 2.72
CA LEU A 49 5.89 -5.25 3.71
C LEU A 49 6.02 -6.65 3.10
N THR A 50 5.38 -6.91 1.96
CA THR A 50 5.43 -8.24 1.31
C THR A 50 6.81 -8.57 0.72
N ASP A 51 7.63 -7.57 0.42
CA ASP A 51 9.03 -7.78 0.01
C ASP A 51 9.97 -8.08 1.20
N SER A 52 9.51 -7.86 2.44
CA SER A 52 10.31 -8.08 3.65
C SER A 52 10.27 -9.52 4.12
N ARG A 53 11.42 -10.21 4.06
CA ARG A 53 11.55 -11.58 4.59
C ARG A 53 11.22 -11.68 6.07
N SER A 54 11.71 -10.76 6.89
CA SER A 54 11.46 -10.80 8.34
C SER A 54 9.99 -10.62 8.68
N PHE A 55 9.26 -9.79 7.92
CA PHE A 55 7.82 -9.62 8.12
C PHE A 55 7.06 -10.88 7.67
N MET A 56 7.44 -11.47 6.54
CA MET A 56 6.83 -12.71 6.04
C MET A 56 7.06 -13.91 6.99
N ASP A 57 8.21 -13.97 7.68
CA ASP A 57 8.48 -14.98 8.72
C ASP A 57 7.59 -14.82 9.97
N GLU A 58 7.13 -13.61 10.29
CA GLU A 58 6.10 -13.39 11.31
C GLU A 58 4.73 -13.86 10.80
N LEU A 59 4.44 -13.57 9.52
CA LEU A 59 3.16 -13.84 8.88
C LEU A 59 2.90 -15.33 8.64
N VAL A 60 3.94 -16.13 8.34
CA VAL A 60 3.82 -17.58 8.08
C VAL A 60 3.32 -18.37 9.30
N GLN A 61 3.47 -17.81 10.50
CA GLN A 61 2.98 -18.41 11.75
C GLN A 61 1.48 -18.21 11.95
N LEU A 62 0.86 -17.29 11.20
CA LEU A 62 -0.56 -16.98 11.31
C LEU A 62 -1.39 -17.93 10.45
N ASP A 63 -2.47 -18.48 11.01
CA ASP A 63 -3.43 -19.31 10.28
C ASP A 63 -4.53 -18.45 9.65
N PRO A 64 -4.67 -18.40 8.32
CA PRO A 64 -5.73 -17.66 7.64
C PRO A 64 -7.15 -18.11 8.00
N ALA A 65 -7.33 -19.33 8.50
CA ALA A 65 -8.63 -19.85 8.92
C ALA A 65 -8.99 -19.48 10.37
N ALA A 66 -8.05 -18.94 11.15
CA ALA A 66 -8.29 -18.56 12.52
C ALA A 66 -9.19 -17.32 12.61
N SER A 67 -10.07 -17.28 13.61
CA SER A 67 -11.01 -16.17 13.80
C SER A 67 -10.32 -14.84 14.14
N ASP A 68 -9.14 -14.89 14.75
CA ASP A 68 -8.32 -13.73 15.13
C ASP A 68 -7.29 -13.34 14.06
N PHE A 69 -7.28 -14.01 12.90
CA PHE A 69 -6.29 -13.81 11.85
C PHE A 69 -6.14 -12.33 11.43
N THR A 70 -7.26 -11.67 11.13
CA THR A 70 -7.27 -10.26 10.71
C THR A 70 -6.67 -9.33 11.78
N GLU A 71 -6.95 -9.60 13.06
CA GLU A 71 -6.41 -8.85 14.18
C GLU A 71 -4.90 -9.06 14.30
N LYS A 72 -4.44 -10.31 14.21
CA LYS A 72 -3.00 -10.64 14.25
C LYS A 72 -2.23 -10.01 13.09
N VAL A 73 -2.77 -10.03 11.87
CA VAL A 73 -2.15 -9.35 10.72
C VAL A 73 -2.11 -7.84 10.93
N THR A 74 -3.17 -7.25 11.48
CA THR A 74 -3.22 -5.81 11.80
C THR A 74 -2.11 -5.42 12.79
N GLU A 75 -1.96 -6.17 13.87
CA GLU A 75 -0.93 -5.92 14.88
C GLU A 75 0.48 -6.14 14.32
N ALA A 76 0.67 -7.16 13.48
CA ALA A 76 1.94 -7.39 12.79
C ALA A 76 2.33 -6.20 11.89
N ILE A 77 1.38 -5.67 11.11
CA ILE A 77 1.61 -4.50 10.24
C ILE A 77 1.99 -3.27 11.08
N LYS A 78 1.22 -2.96 12.12
CA LYS A 78 1.52 -1.83 13.02
C LYS A 78 2.90 -1.98 13.66
N GLY A 79 3.21 -3.18 14.15
CA GLY A 79 4.51 -3.51 14.74
C GLY A 79 5.65 -3.33 13.74
N ALA A 80 5.47 -3.78 12.49
CA ALA A 80 6.45 -3.62 11.43
C ALA A 80 6.71 -2.13 11.12
N VAL A 81 5.65 -1.33 10.94
CA VAL A 81 5.76 0.12 10.68
C VAL A 81 6.42 0.85 11.85
N ALA A 82 6.10 0.48 13.09
CA ALA A 82 6.73 1.05 14.28
C ALA A 82 8.23 0.74 14.37
N ARG A 83 8.65 -0.46 13.94
CA ARG A 83 10.06 -0.88 13.90
C ARG A 83 10.82 -0.25 12.74
N ASN A 84 10.17 -0.06 11.60
CA ASN A 84 10.76 0.49 10.39
C ASN A 84 9.78 1.47 9.70
N PRO A 85 10.01 2.78 9.85
CA PRO A 85 9.20 3.81 9.18
C PRO A 85 9.17 3.70 7.65
N GLY A 86 10.13 3.01 7.03
CA GLY A 86 10.14 2.73 5.59
C GLY A 86 8.98 1.84 5.12
N TYR A 87 8.28 1.17 6.03
CA TYR A 87 7.03 0.47 5.74
C TYR A 87 5.79 1.36 5.82
N GLY A 88 5.92 2.63 6.19
CA GLY A 88 4.84 3.59 6.07
C GLY A 88 4.46 3.83 4.61
N ALA A 89 3.19 4.13 4.36
CA ALA A 89 2.73 4.57 3.06
C ALA A 89 3.42 5.89 2.72
N THR A 90 4.36 5.84 1.79
CA THR A 90 4.73 7.06 1.06
C THR A 90 3.50 7.47 0.26
N PRO A 91 3.07 8.74 0.27
CA PRO A 91 1.98 9.16 -0.62
C PRO A 91 2.38 8.76 -2.03
N SER A 92 1.66 7.80 -2.61
CA SER A 92 1.78 7.40 -4.00
C SER A 92 1.24 8.54 -4.84
N GLY A 93 1.97 9.65 -4.87
CA GLY A 93 1.81 10.73 -5.82
C GLY A 93 2.32 10.23 -7.16
N LEU A 94 1.56 9.39 -7.84
CA LEU A 94 1.52 9.51 -9.29
C LEU A 94 0.92 10.90 -9.53
N GLY A 95 1.80 11.88 -9.68
CA GLY A 95 1.49 13.23 -10.12
C GLY A 95 1.00 13.25 -11.57
N LEU A 96 0.02 12.40 -11.88
CA LEU A 96 -0.73 12.44 -13.10
C LEU A 96 -1.65 13.64 -12.98
N ASN A 97 -1.18 14.77 -13.51
CA ASN A 97 -2.04 15.90 -13.80
C ASN A 97 -2.99 15.48 -14.93
N VAL A 98 -4.13 14.88 -14.58
CA VAL A 98 -5.21 14.60 -15.53
C VAL A 98 -5.96 15.91 -15.74
N PRO A 99 -5.86 16.57 -16.91
CA PRO A 99 -6.63 17.78 -17.16
C PRO A 99 -8.13 17.44 -17.15
N GLY A 100 -8.87 17.98 -16.18
CA GLY A 100 -10.33 17.82 -16.07
C GLY A 100 -10.83 16.85 -14.99
N ALA A 101 -9.96 16.19 -14.22
CA ALA A 101 -10.40 15.50 -13.01
C ALA A 101 -10.53 16.52 -11.86
N GLU A 102 -11.77 16.85 -11.50
CA GLU A 102 -12.09 17.71 -10.37
C GLU A 102 -11.50 17.11 -9.08
N ARG A 103 -10.56 17.85 -8.47
CA ARG A 103 -10.07 17.57 -7.12
C ARG A 103 -11.26 17.74 -6.17
N THR A 104 -11.62 16.70 -5.43
CA THR A 104 -12.48 16.89 -4.26
C THR A 104 -11.77 17.81 -3.26
N PRO A 105 -12.47 18.76 -2.63
CA PRO A 105 -11.86 19.79 -1.82
C PRO A 105 -11.44 19.20 -0.47
N SER A 106 -10.21 18.71 -0.37
CA SER A 106 -9.42 19.11 0.78
C SER A 106 -8.96 20.51 0.43
N ASP A 107 -9.61 21.55 0.97
CA ASP A 107 -9.33 22.95 0.64
C ASP A 107 -7.81 23.14 0.53
N PRO A 108 -7.24 23.30 -0.69
CA PRO A 108 -5.85 23.65 -0.79
C PRO A 108 -5.73 25.01 -0.07
N PRO A 109 -4.76 25.19 0.84
CA PRO A 109 -4.63 26.46 1.55
C PRO A 109 -4.62 27.57 0.51
N THR A 110 -5.49 28.57 0.67
CA THR A 110 -5.53 29.74 -0.20
C THR A 110 -4.12 30.33 -0.31
N LEU A 111 -3.82 31.09 -1.38
CA LEU A 111 -2.50 31.77 -1.47
C LEU A 111 -2.17 32.52 -0.18
N GLU A 112 -3.19 33.10 0.46
CA GLU A 112 -3.09 33.76 1.75
C GLU A 112 -2.72 32.82 2.91
N ALA A 113 -3.36 31.66 3.02
CA ALA A 113 -3.00 30.63 4.00
C ALA A 113 -1.58 30.07 3.76
N GLN A 114 -1.14 29.96 2.50
CA GLN A 114 0.23 29.56 2.15
C GLN A 114 1.27 30.62 2.52
N ILE A 115 0.96 31.91 2.32
CA ILE A 115 1.80 33.04 2.75
C ILE A 115 1.91 33.07 4.27
N ALA A 116 0.80 32.87 4.99
CA ALA A 116 0.79 32.82 6.46
C ALA A 116 1.62 31.65 6.99
N ALA A 117 1.50 30.46 6.39
CA ALA A 117 2.28 29.29 6.76
C ALA A 117 3.79 29.47 6.49
N ALA A 118 4.16 30.08 5.35
CA ALA A 118 5.57 30.37 5.03
C ALA A 118 6.15 31.45 5.97
N THR A 119 5.33 32.44 6.36
CA THR A 119 5.71 33.47 7.34
C THR A 119 5.91 32.86 8.73
N ALA A 120 5.01 31.99 9.18
CA ALA A 120 5.14 31.28 10.45
C ALA A 120 6.39 30.38 10.51
N LYS A 121 6.82 29.85 9.36
CA LYS A 121 8.05 29.06 9.21
C LYS A 121 9.32 29.89 9.01
N GLY A 122 9.22 31.23 8.90
CA GLY A 122 10.36 32.12 8.64
C GLY A 122 10.96 32.00 7.23
N ASP A 123 10.26 31.37 6.29
CA ASP A 123 10.73 31.16 4.92
C ASP A 123 10.39 32.38 4.03
N HIS A 124 11.15 33.45 4.22
CA HIS A 124 10.93 34.73 3.53
C HIS A 124 11.07 34.64 2.00
N ARG A 125 11.83 33.68 1.46
CA ARG A 125 11.96 33.48 0.01
C ARG A 125 10.65 33.02 -0.59
N THR A 126 10.02 32.04 0.06
CA THR A 126 8.72 31.50 -0.33
C THR A 126 7.61 32.54 -0.16
N VAL A 127 7.64 33.33 0.93
CA VAL A 127 6.69 34.45 1.13
C VAL A 127 6.71 35.45 -0.02
N MET A 128 7.90 35.88 -0.47
CA MET A 128 8.01 36.87 -1.56
C MET A 128 7.52 36.30 -2.90
N SER A 129 7.81 35.02 -3.19
CA SER A 129 7.31 34.36 -4.40
C SER A 129 5.78 34.26 -4.40
N LEU A 130 5.18 33.83 -3.28
CA LEU A 130 3.73 33.69 -3.18
C LEU A 130 3.01 35.05 -3.23
N LYS A 131 3.57 36.08 -2.61
CA LYS A 131 3.03 37.45 -2.67
C LYS A 131 3.10 38.03 -4.09
N SER A 132 4.16 37.72 -4.85
CA SER A 132 4.28 38.13 -6.25
C SER A 132 3.22 37.45 -7.15
N GLN A 133 2.93 36.16 -6.90
CA GLN A 133 1.85 35.45 -7.58
C GLN A 133 0.47 36.03 -7.24
N GLN A 134 0.23 36.40 -5.98
CA GLN A 134 -1.02 37.04 -5.55
C GLN A 134 -1.27 38.37 -6.29
N LEU A 135 -0.23 39.18 -6.45
CA LEU A 135 -0.29 40.44 -7.19
C LEU A 135 -0.59 40.19 -8.68
N ALA A 136 0.06 39.20 -9.30
CA ALA A 136 -0.17 38.86 -10.71
C ALA A 136 -1.59 38.33 -10.97
N GLN A 137 -2.13 37.49 -10.07
CA GLN A 137 -3.49 36.96 -10.18
C GLN A 137 -4.56 38.04 -10.00
N THR A 138 -4.32 38.99 -9.09
CA THR A 138 -5.22 40.14 -8.88
C THR A 138 -5.22 41.08 -10.08
N SER A 139 -4.09 41.24 -10.78
CA SER A 139 -3.99 42.06 -11.98
C SER A 139 -4.62 41.42 -13.23
N GLN A 140 -4.78 40.09 -13.30
CA GLN A 140 -5.48 39.42 -14.40
C GLN A 140 -7.01 39.43 -14.27
N SER A 141 -7.54 39.82 -13.10
CA SER A 141 -8.97 39.84 -12.82
C SER A 141 -9.59 41.24 -12.99
N LYS A 142 -8.96 42.12 -13.76
CA LYS A 142 -9.42 43.49 -14.01
C LYS A 142 -9.42 43.84 -15.50
#